data_AF-A0A098AYU5-F1
#
_entry.id   AF-A0A098AYU5-F1
#
_cell.length_a   1.000
_cell.length_b   1.000
_cell.length_c   1.000
_cell.angle_alpha   90.00
_cell.angle_beta   90.00
_cell.angle_gamma   90.00
#
_symmetry.space_group_name_H-M   'P 1'
#
loop_
_entity.id
_entity.type
_entity.pdbx_description
1 polymer ?
#
loop_
_entity_poly.entity_id
_entity_poly.type
_entity_poly.pdbx_seq_one_letter_code
_entity_poly.pdbx_strand_id
1 'polypeptide(L)'
;MLCSRQALAGNELSGWLRDDSEKLNIVATYNLIYNAALMVEEGIGYALCLDKLVNTTSSSGLCFKPLEPRVEAHLNIVWKKYQVFSKAAEKFLEKMRQEI
;
A
#
# COMPACT_ATOMS: atom_id res chain seq x y z
N MET A 1 7.63 -0.33 -14.50
CA MET A 1 6.91 -0.43 -13.22
C MET A 1 6.82 0.95 -12.57
N LEU A 2 5.67 1.28 -11.99
CA LEU A 2 5.43 2.45 -11.15
C LEU A 2 5.57 1.99 -9.69
N CYS A 3 6.36 2.72 -8.89
CA CYS A 3 6.60 2.35 -7.50
C CYS A 3 6.37 3.54 -6.56
N SER A 4 5.95 3.28 -5.32
CA SER A 4 5.85 4.36 -4.34
C SER A 4 7.24 4.88 -3.99
N ARG A 5 7.37 6.21 -3.83
CA ARG A 5 8.66 6.80 -3.42
C ARG A 5 9.13 6.27 -2.06
N GLN A 6 8.19 5.98 -1.17
CA GLN A 6 8.46 5.48 0.18
C GLN A 6 9.00 4.05 0.17
N ALA A 7 8.44 3.17 -0.67
CA ALA A 7 8.89 1.78 -0.75
C ALA A 7 10.34 1.66 -1.25
N LEU A 8 10.78 2.60 -2.09
CA LEU A 8 12.18 2.69 -2.54
C LEU A 8 13.11 3.22 -1.46
N ALA A 9 12.66 4.18 -0.65
CA ALA A 9 13.47 4.77 0.41
C ALA A 9 13.55 3.89 1.67
N GLY A 10 12.46 3.16 1.97
CA GLY A 10 12.31 2.38 3.20
C GLY A 10 12.93 1.00 3.17
N ASN A 11 13.50 0.58 2.04
CA ASN A 11 14.09 -0.76 1.86
C ASN A 11 13.08 -1.91 2.14
N GLU A 12 11.77 -1.62 2.21
CA GLU A 12 10.73 -2.57 2.60
C GLU A 12 10.64 -3.75 1.63
N LEU A 13 10.96 -3.48 0.37
CA LEU A 13 10.93 -4.46 -0.71
C LEU A 13 12.27 -5.16 -0.94
N SER A 14 13.40 -4.62 -0.47
CA SER A 14 14.71 -5.17 -0.82
C SER A 14 14.95 -6.53 -0.17
N GLY A 15 14.48 -6.72 1.07
CA GLY A 15 14.53 -8.02 1.75
C GLY A 15 13.69 -9.08 1.04
N TRP A 16 12.63 -8.66 0.33
CA TRP A 16 11.81 -9.55 -0.47
C TRP A 16 12.42 -9.81 -1.87
N LEU A 17 12.98 -8.77 -2.50
CA LEU A 17 13.60 -8.82 -3.83
C LEU A 17 14.97 -9.52 -3.87
N ARG A 18 15.58 -9.85 -2.72
CA ARG A 18 16.83 -10.63 -2.59
C ARG A 18 17.89 -10.26 -3.66
N ASP A 19 18.46 -9.06 -3.55
CA ASP A 19 19.52 -8.50 -4.42
C ASP A 19 19.14 -8.23 -5.90
N ASP A 20 17.90 -8.46 -6.33
CA ASP A 20 17.46 -8.15 -7.70
C ASP A 20 16.80 -6.77 -7.85
N SER A 21 16.94 -5.88 -6.86
CA SER A 21 16.35 -4.52 -6.92
C SER A 21 16.90 -3.71 -8.10
N GLU A 22 18.16 -3.88 -8.47
CA GLU A 22 18.78 -3.24 -9.63
C GLU A 22 18.22 -3.74 -10.97
N LYS A 23 17.56 -4.91 -10.98
CA LYS A 23 16.91 -5.46 -12.18
C LYS A 23 15.49 -4.94 -12.38
N LEU A 24 14.93 -4.20 -11.41
CA LEU A 24 13.60 -3.63 -11.54
C LEU A 24 13.63 -2.41 -12.47
N ASN A 25 12.92 -2.50 -13.59
CA ASN A 25 12.70 -1.36 -14.46
C ASN A 25 11.61 -0.42 -13.89
N ILE A 26 12.04 0.50 -13.03
CA ILE A 26 11.20 1.54 -12.44
C ILE A 26 11.19 2.75 -13.38
N VAL A 27 10.06 2.99 -14.03
CA VAL A 27 9.92 4.05 -15.05
C VAL A 27 9.34 5.35 -14.47
N ALA A 28 8.65 5.26 -13.34
CA ALA A 28 8.14 6.41 -12.61
C ALA A 28 7.89 6.06 -11.13
N THR A 29 7.80 7.11 -10.32
CA THR A 29 7.43 7.00 -8.91
C THR A 29 6.18 7.81 -8.60
N TYR A 30 5.42 7.38 -7.59
CA TYR A 30 4.22 8.09 -7.14
C TYR A 30 4.21 8.27 -5.62
N ASN A 31 3.43 9.27 -5.17
CA ASN A 31 3.13 9.49 -3.76
C ASN A 31 1.72 9.03 -3.38
N LEU A 32 0.75 9.20 -4.30
CA LEU A 32 -0.64 8.77 -4.14
C LEU A 32 -0.95 7.70 -5.18
N ILE A 33 -1.42 6.54 -4.72
CA ILE A 33 -1.71 5.38 -5.58
C ILE A 33 -2.77 5.67 -6.64
N TYR A 34 -3.72 6.58 -6.35
CA TYR A 34 -4.77 6.97 -7.30
C TYR A 34 -4.20 7.41 -8.66
N ASN A 35 -3.18 8.29 -8.67
CA ASN A 35 -2.58 8.77 -9.90
C ASN A 35 -1.85 7.65 -10.67
N ALA A 36 -1.22 6.72 -9.95
CA ALA A 36 -0.58 5.57 -10.59
C ALA A 36 -1.63 4.61 -11.17
N ALA A 37 -2.79 4.44 -10.53
CA ALA A 37 -3.88 3.62 -11.04
C ALA A 37 -4.39 4.14 -12.40
N LEU A 38 -4.61 5.46 -12.52
CA LEU A 38 -4.97 6.09 -13.80
C LEU A 38 -3.90 5.83 -14.88
N MET A 39 -2.61 5.92 -14.53
CA MET A 39 -1.54 5.62 -15.49
C MET A 39 -1.54 4.15 -15.92
N VAL A 40 -1.81 3.22 -15.01
CA VAL A 40 -1.92 1.78 -15.33
C VAL A 40 -3.13 1.53 -16.25
N GLU A 41 -4.26 2.18 -15.96
CA GLU A 41 -5.50 2.08 -16.76
C GLU A 41 -5.27 2.57 -18.20
N GLU A 42 -4.50 3.66 -18.37
CA GLU A 42 -4.06 4.20 -19.67
C GLU A 42 -2.89 3.41 -20.31
N GLY A 43 -2.48 2.28 -19.73
CA GLY A 43 -1.48 1.37 -20.31
C GLY A 43 -0.02 1.80 -20.16
N ILE A 44 0.30 2.76 -19.27
CA ILE A 44 1.67 3.24 -19.05
C ILE A 44 2.56 2.17 -18.37
N GLY A 45 1.96 1.21 -17.68
CA GLY A 45 2.69 0.07 -17.11
C GLY A 45 1.94 -0.59 -15.95
N TYR A 46 2.69 -1.16 -15.01
CA TYR A 46 2.17 -1.82 -13.80
C TYR A 46 2.55 -1.02 -12.56
N ALA A 47 1.65 -0.93 -11.57
CA ALA A 47 1.92 -0.30 -10.28
C ALA A 47 2.12 -1.34 -9.16
N LEU A 48 3.22 -1.22 -8.41
CA LEU A 48 3.46 -2.00 -7.21
C LEU A 48 2.83 -1.30 -6.00
N CYS A 49 1.76 -1.85 -5.43
CA CYS A 49 0.97 -1.19 -4.41
C CYS A 49 0.37 -2.16 -3.37
N LEU A 50 -0.22 -1.61 -2.31
CA LEU A 50 -1.00 -2.40 -1.35
C LEU A 50 -2.37 -2.74 -1.94
N ASP A 51 -2.86 -3.93 -1.59
CA ASP A 51 -4.20 -4.38 -1.95
C ASP A 51 -5.28 -3.46 -1.36
N LYS A 52 -6.45 -3.43 -1.99
CA LYS A 52 -7.66 -2.69 -1.58
C LYS A 52 -7.55 -1.17 -1.55
N LEU A 53 -6.45 -0.58 -2.06
CA LEU A 53 -6.30 0.87 -2.16
C LEU A 53 -6.88 1.48 -3.45
N VAL A 54 -7.14 0.64 -4.46
CA VAL A 54 -7.64 1.04 -5.78
C VAL A 54 -8.85 0.20 -6.14
N ASN A 55 -9.73 0.77 -6.95
CA ASN A 55 -10.86 0.03 -7.48
C ASN A 55 -10.38 -0.99 -8.51
N THR A 56 -10.40 -2.28 -8.15
CA THR A 56 -10.07 -3.42 -9.02
C THR A 56 -11.28 -4.30 -9.28
N THR A 57 -12.49 -3.74 -9.13
CA THR A 57 -13.72 -4.40 -9.55
C THR A 57 -13.74 -4.57 -11.08
N SER A 58 -14.53 -5.51 -11.58
CA SER A 58 -14.60 -5.81 -13.02
C SER A 58 -14.95 -4.61 -13.91
N SER A 59 -15.51 -3.53 -13.36
CA SER A 59 -15.84 -2.31 -14.09
C SER A 59 -14.66 -1.36 -14.31
N SER A 60 -13.53 -1.49 -13.60
CA SER A 60 -12.41 -0.55 -13.70
C SER A 60 -11.33 -0.95 -14.70
N GLY A 61 -11.43 -2.13 -15.32
CA GLY A 61 -10.38 -2.65 -16.22
C GLY A 61 -9.04 -2.96 -15.54
N LEU A 62 -8.94 -2.80 -14.22
CA LEU A 62 -7.74 -3.07 -13.43
C LEU A 62 -7.91 -4.36 -12.61
N CYS A 63 -6.83 -5.13 -12.49
CA CYS A 63 -6.78 -6.28 -11.59
C CYS A 63 -5.61 -6.16 -10.61
N PHE A 64 -5.83 -6.59 -9.37
CA PHE A 64 -4.74 -6.74 -8.41
C PHE A 64 -4.11 -8.13 -8.56
N LYS A 65 -2.81 -8.18 -8.76
CA LYS A 65 -2.04 -9.43 -8.78
C LYS A 65 -1.13 -9.49 -7.55
N PRO A 66 -1.34 -10.44 -6.62
CA PRO A 66 -0.44 -10.60 -5.49
C PRO A 66 0.95 -11.02 -5.96
N LEU A 67 1.97 -10.72 -5.16
CA LEU A 67 3.33 -11.16 -5.40
C LEU A 67 3.51 -12.61 -4.92
N GLU A 68 4.39 -13.35 -5.59
CA GLU A 68 4.88 -14.65 -5.13
C GLU A 68 6.40 -14.60 -4.86
N PRO A 69 6.88 -14.88 -3.63
CA PRO A 69 6.09 -15.21 -2.43
C PRO A 69 5.30 -14.01 -1.89
N ARG A 70 4.21 -14.26 -1.16
CA ARG A 70 3.30 -13.22 -0.66
C ARG A 70 3.99 -12.27 0.32
N VAL A 71 3.73 -10.96 0.17
CA VAL A 71 4.17 -9.89 1.08
C VAL A 71 2.94 -9.19 1.64
N GLU A 72 2.88 -9.04 2.96
CA GLU A 72 1.75 -8.40 3.63
C GLU A 72 2.21 -7.23 4.49
N ALA A 73 1.51 -6.10 4.35
CA ALA A 73 1.68 -4.96 5.23
C ALA A 73 0.67 -5.04 6.38
N HIS A 74 1.16 -4.88 7.61
CA HIS A 74 0.34 -4.91 8.81
C HIS A 74 -0.13 -3.50 9.18
N LEU A 75 -1.44 -3.30 9.31
CA LEU A 75 -2.01 -2.05 9.79
C LEU A 75 -1.98 -2.03 11.32
N ASN A 76 -1.32 -1.02 11.89
CA ASN A 76 -1.22 -0.84 13.33
C ASN A 76 -1.77 0.53 13.74
N ILE A 77 -2.41 0.58 14.89
CA ILE A 77 -2.88 1.82 15.50
C ILE A 77 -1.99 2.09 16.71
N VAL A 78 -1.35 3.26 16.72
CA VAL A 78 -0.26 3.56 17.64
C VAL A 78 -0.56 4.81 18.47
N TRP A 79 -0.17 4.79 19.74
CA TRP A 79 -0.25 5.91 20.67
C TRP A 79 0.90 5.86 21.67
N LYS A 80 1.13 6.98 22.39
CA LYS A 80 2.19 7.05 23.41
C LYS A 80 1.91 6.10 24.57
N LYS A 81 2.96 5.57 25.19
CA LYS A 81 2.84 4.84 26.45
C LYS A 81 2.16 5.77 27.47
N TYR A 82 1.10 5.28 28.12
CA TYR A 82 0.23 6.03 29.05
C TYR A 82 -0.64 7.13 28.41
N GLN A 83 -1.02 6.98 27.14
CA GLN A 83 -2.01 7.87 26.51
C GLN A 83 -3.34 7.84 27.29
N VAL A 84 -3.75 8.99 27.83
CA VAL A 84 -5.11 9.20 28.34
C VAL A 84 -5.98 9.59 27.15
N PHE A 85 -7.06 8.83 26.93
CA PHE A 85 -8.01 9.11 25.86
C PHE A 85 -9.13 10.02 26.36
N SER A 86 -9.62 10.90 25.49
CA SER A 86 -10.90 11.58 25.75
C SER A 86 -12.05 10.58 25.60
N LYS A 87 -13.21 10.88 26.18
CA LYS A 87 -14.42 10.05 26.01
C LYS A 87 -14.77 9.80 24.53
N ALA A 88 -14.55 10.80 23.66
CA ALA A 88 -14.77 10.66 22.23
C ALA A 88 -13.77 9.69 21.57
N ALA A 89 -12.49 9.78 21.95
CA ALA A 89 -11.46 8.87 21.44
C ALA A 89 -11.67 7.43 21.93
N GLU A 90 -12.08 7.24 23.19
CA GLU A 90 -12.46 5.92 23.71
C GLU A 90 -13.61 5.32 22.92
N LYS A 91 -14.68 6.10 22.67
CA LYS A 91 -15.83 5.64 21.89
C LYS A 91 -15.46 5.33 20.44
N PHE A 92 -14.60 6.12 19.82
CA PHE A 92 -14.07 5.83 18.49
C PHE A 92 -13.31 4.50 18.47
N LEU A 93 -12.39 4.30 19.42
CA LEU A 93 -11.62 3.05 19.52
C LEU A 93 -12.50 1.83 19.78
N GLU A 94 -13.50 1.96 20.64
CA GLU A 94 -14.50 0.91 20.91
C GLU A 94 -15.24 0.53 19.63
N LYS A 95 -15.76 1.53 18.91
CA LYS A 95 -16.53 1.29 17.68
C LYS A 95 -15.68 0.68 16.57
N MET A 96 -14.47 1.19 16.38
CA MET A 96 -13.52 0.70 15.39
C MET A 96 -13.12 -0.75 15.67
N ARG A 97 -12.93 -1.16 16.93
CA ARG A 97 -12.65 -2.57 17.28
C ARG A 97 -13.81 -3.53 17.01
N GLN A 98 -15.04 -3.03 16.84
CA GLN A 98 -16.20 -3.86 16.49
C GLN A 98 -16.35 -4.03 14.98
N GLU A 99 -15.74 -3.16 14.18
CA GLU A 99 -15.85 -3.15 12.72
C GLU A 99 -14.65 -3.80 12.01
N ILE A 100 -13.59 -4.09 12.76
CA ILE A 100 -12.41 -4.86 12.31
C ILE A 100 -12.57 -6.30 12.77
#